data_AF-A0A845L765-F1
#
_entry.id   AF-A0A845L765-F1
#
_cell.length_a   1.000
_cell.length_b   1.000
_cell.length_c   1.000
_cell.angle_alpha   90.00
_cell.angle_beta   90.00
_cell.angle_gamma   90.00
#
_symmetry.space_group_name_H-M   'P 1'
#
loop_
_entity.id
_entity.type
_entity.pdbx_description
1 polymer ?
#
loop_
_entity_poly.entity_id
_entity_poly.type
_entity_poly.pdbx_seq_one_letter_code
_entity_poly.pdbx_strand_id
1 'polypeptide(L)'
;MAFADKVIFKTLDSNLKEESTHELVNPFEKCSEMLNYFKWLATKAPLNELIGFARSDISIGSSHSYGSPYFRFSAFYLQFCRDEKKGWWDEQVAELIRCDNFFDDCYYDGAHHNIDFYVIGKCELRVLKEIPEHSQDIQYIWLVEDLIEIYYNLGTEMKGVVAEAYKTMGWQWFAYNAKTDPIMFRWALLGLLAAKTLGKEEQRLKVKTDLLDIYENMIIAFGVRCEKPFVAEIIKEIKGSLISFDDDKIQRLYFELKGIKDEKIILKQDKRKLEECLLELKRQVFGIQNKEFVDFVDEEIDVNRRVNDIIERVSCFSIISNVPFTSYKFLNSVNRIWNTLSYETQKDIQSSVKMLDLSIGFDIALLPLLRSLEREFSYHVFMPFKGCRDFYSIRRFDVKNETYKKEHEALQMKNNTYPTLGTIQHFGTIDAQEAIESSDLIKLFCCFISPVLKDFKKICVDIKKLRIGTRKLRLSEIRNGIAHGKVEVTNQIDEKIYQEIATLLYDKPLEILIRLISISRKG
;
A
#
# COMPACT_ATOMS: atom_id res chain seq x y z
N MET A 1 37.01 -43.75 -0.12
CA MET A 1 37.58 -42.39 -0.04
C MET A 1 37.43 -41.98 1.41
N ALA A 2 38.55 -41.80 2.11
CA ALA A 2 38.55 -41.50 3.54
C ALA A 2 38.05 -40.08 3.76
N PHE A 3 36.88 -39.94 4.37
CA PHE A 3 36.34 -38.66 4.82
C PHE A 3 37.01 -38.33 6.16
N ALA A 4 37.40 -37.08 6.35
CA ALA A 4 38.08 -36.63 7.57
C ALA A 4 37.05 -36.56 8.73
N ASP A 5 36.84 -37.68 9.42
CA ASP A 5 35.87 -37.83 10.53
C ASP A 5 36.29 -37.16 11.85
N LYS A 6 37.34 -36.33 11.83
CA LYS A 6 37.97 -35.80 13.05
C LYS A 6 38.47 -34.38 12.80
N VAL A 7 37.97 -33.44 13.60
CA VAL A 7 38.53 -32.10 13.68
C VAL A 7 39.40 -32.05 14.93
N ILE A 8 40.71 -32.00 14.75
CA ILE A 8 41.68 -31.86 15.84
C ILE A 8 42.06 -30.39 15.91
N PHE A 9 41.79 -29.75 17.03
CA PHE A 9 42.21 -28.36 17.24
C PHE A 9 42.96 -28.21 18.56
N LYS A 10 43.86 -27.23 18.59
CA LYS A 10 44.68 -26.90 19.75
C LYS A 10 44.14 -25.63 20.38
N THR A 11 43.84 -25.68 21.66
CA THR A 11 43.55 -24.49 22.47
C THR A 11 44.77 -24.21 23.34
N LEU A 12 45.06 -22.92 23.55
CA LEU A 12 46.04 -22.48 24.54
C LEU A 12 45.26 -22.14 25.79
N ASP A 13 45.43 -22.95 26.84
CA ASP A 13 44.87 -22.59 28.15
C ASP A 13 45.64 -21.37 28.67
N SER A 14 44.96 -20.22 28.69
CA SER A 14 45.55 -18.93 29.04
C SER A 14 46.10 -18.90 30.47
N ASN A 15 45.64 -19.80 31.35
CA ASN A 15 46.09 -19.92 32.73
C ASN A 15 47.25 -20.91 32.91
N LEU A 16 47.43 -21.88 32.00
CA LEU A 16 48.45 -22.94 32.12
C LEU A 16 49.58 -22.84 31.09
N LYS A 17 49.43 -22.06 30.01
CA LYS A 17 50.37 -21.99 28.88
C LYS A 17 50.73 -23.36 28.28
N GLU A 18 49.83 -24.33 28.41
CA GLU A 18 49.96 -25.64 27.77
C GLU A 18 48.99 -25.70 26.58
N GLU A 19 49.46 -26.27 25.45
CA GLU A 19 48.60 -26.56 24.30
C GLU A 19 47.76 -27.81 24.61
N SER A 20 46.48 -27.64 24.84
CA SER A 20 45.52 -28.74 24.94
C SER A 20 44.99 -29.08 23.55
N THR A 21 45.11 -30.35 23.15
CA THR A 21 44.58 -30.85 21.87
C THR A 21 43.20 -31.46 22.12
N HIS A 22 42.18 -30.92 21.48
CA HIS A 22 40.80 -31.40 21.57
C HIS A 22 40.39 -32.07 20.26
N GLU A 23 39.71 -33.22 20.37
CA GLU A 23 39.16 -33.96 19.24
C GLU A 23 37.64 -33.74 19.19
N LEU A 24 37.16 -33.14 18.09
CA LEU A 24 35.74 -33.03 17.80
C LEU A 24 35.30 -34.16 16.86
N VAL A 25 34.37 -34.98 17.32
CA VAL A 25 33.62 -35.93 16.48
C VAL A 25 32.25 -35.31 16.21
N ASN A 26 31.90 -35.12 14.93
CA ASN A 26 30.56 -34.66 14.56
C ASN A 26 29.53 -35.77 14.89
N PRO A 27 28.56 -35.54 15.79
CA PRO A 27 27.56 -36.55 16.13
C PRO A 27 26.42 -36.62 15.11
N PHE A 28 26.34 -35.68 14.18
CA PHE A 28 25.29 -35.64 13.16
C PHE A 28 25.88 -36.01 11.81
N GLU A 29 25.28 -37.00 11.13
CA GLU A 29 25.69 -37.36 9.76
C GLU A 29 25.42 -36.22 8.77
N LYS A 30 24.50 -35.31 9.10
CA LYS A 30 24.02 -34.21 8.24
C LYS A 30 23.71 -32.92 9.03
N CYS A 31 23.93 -31.75 8.42
CA CYS A 31 23.66 -30.45 9.05
C CYS A 31 22.16 -30.20 9.29
N SER A 32 21.28 -30.68 8.41
CA SER A 32 19.83 -30.58 8.59
C SER A 32 19.34 -31.26 9.87
N GLU A 33 19.96 -32.36 10.30
CA GLU A 33 19.61 -33.06 11.55
C GLU A 33 20.00 -32.23 12.78
N MET A 34 21.21 -31.66 12.77
CA MET A 34 21.69 -30.76 13.81
C MET A 34 20.78 -29.54 13.97
N LEU A 35 20.41 -28.88 12.86
CA LEU A 35 19.53 -27.71 12.89
C LEU A 35 18.13 -28.04 13.42
N ASN A 36 17.57 -29.18 13.03
CA ASN A 36 16.27 -29.64 13.55
C ASN A 36 16.32 -29.94 15.06
N TYR A 37 17.41 -30.57 15.52
CA TYR A 37 17.60 -30.86 16.94
C TYR A 37 17.67 -29.58 17.77
N PHE A 38 18.52 -28.63 17.39
CA PHE A 38 18.60 -27.36 18.12
C PHE A 38 17.34 -26.52 17.99
N LYS A 39 16.63 -26.58 16.86
CA LYS A 39 15.32 -25.94 16.73
C LYS A 39 14.33 -26.54 17.72
N TRP A 40 14.28 -27.86 17.83
CA TRP A 40 13.43 -28.53 18.81
C TRP A 40 13.82 -28.14 20.24
N LEU A 41 15.11 -28.08 20.58
CA LEU A 41 15.60 -27.56 21.87
C LEU A 41 15.16 -26.11 22.11
N ALA A 42 15.28 -25.23 21.13
CA ALA A 42 14.93 -23.82 21.23
C ALA A 42 13.42 -23.55 21.32
N THR A 43 12.56 -24.55 21.07
CA THR A 43 11.10 -24.34 20.95
C THR A 43 10.23 -25.28 21.77
N LYS A 44 10.49 -26.58 21.74
CA LYS A 44 9.53 -27.62 22.18
C LYS A 44 10.10 -28.65 23.14
N ALA A 45 11.43 -28.72 23.28
CA ALA A 45 12.05 -29.71 24.16
C ALA A 45 11.60 -29.53 25.62
N PRO A 46 11.46 -30.63 26.38
CA PRO A 46 11.15 -30.56 27.80
C PRO A 46 12.32 -29.97 28.61
N LEU A 47 12.02 -29.42 29.79
CA LEU A 47 12.99 -28.67 30.60
C LEU A 47 14.23 -29.51 30.99
N ASN A 48 14.10 -30.82 31.19
CA ASN A 48 15.23 -31.69 31.51
C ASN A 48 16.28 -31.73 30.39
N GLU A 49 15.85 -31.73 29.13
CA GLU A 49 16.73 -31.70 27.96
C GLU A 49 17.39 -30.32 27.82
N LEU A 50 16.63 -29.26 28.12
CA LEU A 50 17.15 -27.89 28.15
C LEU A 50 18.18 -27.68 29.27
N ILE A 51 17.97 -28.29 30.45
CA ILE A 51 18.94 -28.31 31.55
C ILE A 51 20.20 -29.09 31.16
N GLY A 52 20.05 -30.21 30.44
CA GLY A 52 21.17 -30.97 29.89
C GLY A 52 22.01 -30.12 28.93
N PHE A 53 21.35 -29.39 28.02
CA PHE A 53 22.02 -28.39 27.19
C PHE A 53 22.65 -27.27 28.02
N ALA A 54 21.99 -26.82 29.10
CA ALA A 54 22.43 -25.74 29.97
C ALA A 54 23.81 -26.00 30.61
N ARG A 55 24.00 -27.21 31.15
CA ARG A 55 25.06 -27.54 32.12
C ARG A 55 26.40 -27.99 31.53
N SER A 56 26.57 -27.98 30.21
CA SER A 56 27.76 -28.50 29.49
C SER A 56 28.16 -29.96 29.80
N ASP A 57 27.49 -30.63 30.73
CA ASP A 57 27.71 -32.00 31.16
C ASP A 57 26.37 -32.75 31.04
N ILE A 58 26.12 -33.36 29.90
CA ILE A 58 25.34 -34.61 29.72
C ILE A 58 25.42 -34.97 28.24
N SER A 59 25.83 -36.21 27.97
CA SER A 59 25.66 -36.86 26.67
C SER A 59 24.19 -36.78 26.25
N ILE A 60 23.91 -36.14 25.12
CA ILE A 60 22.59 -36.13 24.52
C ILE A 60 22.22 -37.58 24.17
N GLY A 61 21.30 -38.17 24.95
CA GLY A 61 20.59 -39.40 24.61
C GLY A 61 21.15 -40.70 25.20
N SER A 62 20.48 -41.21 26.24
CA SER A 62 20.26 -42.67 26.38
C SER A 62 19.02 -43.13 25.61
N SER A 63 18.31 -42.22 24.93
CA SER A 63 17.05 -42.49 24.22
C SER A 63 17.09 -42.22 22.70
N HIS A 64 18.14 -41.57 22.20
CA HIS A 64 18.39 -41.40 20.76
C HIS A 64 19.84 -41.82 20.49
N SER A 65 20.03 -42.61 19.44
CA SER A 65 21.24 -43.35 19.07
C SER A 65 22.43 -42.49 18.64
N TYR A 66 22.82 -41.49 19.42
CA TYR A 66 23.95 -40.62 19.13
C TYR A 66 25.04 -40.85 20.19
N GLY A 67 26.00 -41.72 19.87
CA GLY A 67 26.98 -42.28 20.81
C GLY A 67 28.16 -41.38 21.20
N SER A 68 28.02 -40.05 21.14
CA SER A 68 29.08 -39.12 21.55
C SER A 68 28.49 -37.84 22.15
N PRO A 69 29.04 -37.32 23.26
CA PRO A 69 28.52 -36.11 23.87
C PRO A 69 28.87 -34.90 23.01
N TYR A 70 27.86 -34.33 22.35
CA TYR A 70 27.97 -33.03 21.72
C TYR A 70 27.76 -31.96 22.78
N PHE A 71 28.79 -31.18 23.06
CA PHE A 71 28.75 -30.15 24.09
C PHE A 71 28.57 -28.76 23.46
N ARG A 72 28.08 -27.77 24.23
CA ARG A 72 27.98 -26.37 23.77
C ARG A 72 29.32 -25.83 23.26
N PHE A 73 30.43 -26.26 23.87
CA PHE A 73 31.80 -26.00 23.41
C PHE A 73 32.08 -26.56 22.00
N SER A 74 31.56 -27.75 21.67
CA SER A 74 31.71 -28.34 20.34
C SER A 74 31.10 -27.45 19.26
N ALA A 75 29.95 -26.84 19.56
CA ALA A 75 29.26 -25.95 18.67
C ALA A 75 29.97 -24.57 18.55
N PHE A 76 30.57 -24.09 19.63
CA PHE A 76 31.47 -22.92 19.65
C PHE A 76 32.72 -23.12 18.78
N TYR A 77 33.42 -24.26 18.91
CA TYR A 77 34.67 -24.51 18.17
C TYR A 77 34.49 -24.73 16.67
N LEU A 78 33.30 -25.20 16.23
CA LEU A 78 32.97 -25.27 14.80
C LEU A 78 33.05 -23.92 14.09
N GLN A 79 33.07 -22.81 14.83
CA GLN A 79 33.32 -21.48 14.29
C GLN A 79 34.69 -21.32 13.64
N PHE A 80 35.72 -21.90 14.24
CA PHE A 80 37.11 -21.68 13.85
C PHE A 80 37.53 -22.59 12.69
N CYS A 81 36.70 -23.57 12.34
CA CYS A 81 36.92 -24.56 11.29
C CYS A 81 36.15 -24.22 9.99
N ARG A 82 36.09 -22.94 9.61
CA ARG A 82 35.32 -22.47 8.42
C ARG A 82 35.68 -23.19 7.12
N ASP A 83 36.95 -23.53 6.93
CA ASP A 83 37.42 -24.20 5.72
C ASP A 83 37.08 -25.70 5.66
N GLU A 84 36.75 -26.33 6.79
CA GLU A 84 36.45 -27.77 6.91
C GLU A 84 34.95 -28.08 6.80
N LYS A 85 34.07 -27.06 6.83
CA LYS A 85 32.61 -27.23 6.67
C LYS A 85 32.14 -27.52 5.23
N LYS A 86 33.05 -27.63 4.26
CA LYS A 86 32.76 -27.78 2.81
C LYS A 86 32.02 -29.06 2.39
N GLY A 87 31.66 -29.94 3.32
CA GLY A 87 30.87 -31.15 3.04
C GLY A 87 29.64 -31.36 3.93
N TRP A 88 29.33 -30.41 4.82
CA TRP A 88 28.25 -30.57 5.82
C TRP A 88 26.90 -30.05 5.35
N TRP A 89 26.89 -29.19 4.34
CA TRP A 89 25.68 -28.59 3.78
C TRP A 89 25.00 -29.59 2.85
N ASP A 90 23.87 -30.15 3.30
CA ASP A 90 22.99 -30.97 2.47
C ASP A 90 21.91 -30.11 1.78
N GLU A 91 21.31 -30.62 0.70
CA GLU A 91 20.26 -29.92 -0.06
C GLU A 91 19.01 -29.62 0.79
N GLN A 92 18.80 -30.36 1.88
CA GLN A 92 17.63 -30.21 2.76
C GLN A 92 17.77 -29.00 3.68
N VAL A 93 18.98 -28.53 3.99
CA VAL A 93 19.20 -27.30 4.77
C VAL A 93 18.57 -26.09 4.07
N ALA A 94 18.73 -25.97 2.76
CA ALA A 94 18.16 -24.84 2.01
C ALA A 94 16.61 -24.88 2.00
N GLU A 95 16.01 -26.07 1.94
CA GLU A 95 14.56 -26.27 2.02
C GLU A 95 14.03 -25.98 3.43
N LEU A 96 14.73 -26.47 4.46
CA LEU A 96 14.43 -26.24 5.88
C LEU A 96 14.33 -24.75 6.20
N ILE A 97 15.29 -23.95 5.70
CA ILE A 97 15.35 -22.51 5.95
C ILE A 97 14.23 -21.77 5.23
N ARG A 98 13.86 -22.20 4.02
CA ARG A 98 12.84 -21.53 3.19
C ARG A 98 11.41 -21.80 3.65
N CYS A 99 11.16 -22.96 4.25
CA CYS A 99 9.81 -23.43 4.53
C CYS A 99 9.40 -23.28 6.00
N ASP A 100 10.25 -22.71 6.85
CA ASP A 100 10.08 -22.76 8.29
C ASP A 100 10.33 -21.41 8.95
N ASN A 101 9.24 -20.83 9.48
CA ASN A 101 9.24 -19.47 10.03
C ASN A 101 10.21 -19.25 11.20
N PHE A 102 10.73 -20.33 11.81
CA PHE A 102 11.78 -20.22 12.82
C PHE A 102 13.07 -19.60 12.26
N PHE A 103 13.34 -19.77 10.97
CA PHE A 103 14.55 -19.27 10.30
C PHE A 103 14.30 -17.99 9.49
N ASP A 104 13.10 -17.41 9.54
CA ASP A 104 12.75 -16.21 8.77
C ASP A 104 13.72 -15.05 9.05
N ASP A 105 14.13 -14.90 10.32
CA ASP A 105 15.09 -13.88 10.72
C ASP A 105 16.50 -14.14 10.15
N CYS A 106 16.86 -15.38 9.80
CA CYS A 106 18.20 -15.73 9.30
C CYS A 106 18.40 -15.44 7.80
N TYR A 107 17.39 -14.92 7.11
CA TYR A 107 17.41 -14.76 5.66
C TYR A 107 17.67 -13.30 5.27
N TYR A 108 18.96 -12.93 5.14
CA TYR A 108 19.35 -11.64 4.56
C TYR A 108 20.38 -11.83 3.45
N ASP A 109 20.10 -11.25 2.28
CA ASP A 109 20.99 -11.18 1.12
C ASP A 109 21.45 -12.52 0.49
N GLY A 110 20.62 -13.57 0.61
CA GLY A 110 20.79 -14.82 -0.16
C GLY A 110 21.92 -15.73 0.30
N ALA A 111 22.50 -15.52 1.49
CA ALA A 111 23.56 -16.36 2.03
C ALA A 111 23.25 -16.91 3.43
N HIS A 112 23.37 -18.22 3.61
CA HIS A 112 23.07 -18.97 4.85
C HIS A 112 24.15 -18.87 5.92
N HIS A 113 24.86 -17.75 6.02
CA HIS A 113 26.02 -17.65 6.90
C HIS A 113 25.58 -17.60 8.37
N ASN A 114 26.10 -18.54 9.18
CA ASN A 114 25.96 -18.59 10.64
C ASN A 114 24.61 -19.05 11.21
N ILE A 115 23.83 -19.82 10.43
CA ILE A 115 22.55 -20.38 10.91
C ILE A 115 22.71 -21.26 12.15
N ASP A 116 23.81 -22.02 12.22
CA ASP A 116 24.22 -22.80 13.39
C ASP A 116 24.28 -21.93 14.65
N PHE A 117 24.92 -20.76 14.58
CA PHE A 117 24.98 -19.81 15.70
C PHE A 117 23.62 -19.27 16.10
N TYR A 118 22.75 -19.00 15.12
CA TYR A 118 21.41 -18.51 15.42
C TYR A 118 20.60 -19.55 16.20
N VAL A 119 20.58 -20.81 15.79
CA VAL A 119 19.78 -21.84 16.48
C VAL A 119 20.32 -22.10 17.88
N ILE A 120 21.64 -22.12 18.05
CA ILE A 120 22.30 -22.26 19.36
C ILE A 120 21.97 -21.06 20.25
N GLY A 121 22.10 -19.84 19.74
CA GLY A 121 21.76 -18.62 20.47
C GLY A 121 20.30 -18.59 20.90
N LYS A 122 19.38 -19.12 20.07
CA LYS A 122 17.96 -19.30 20.45
C LYS A 122 17.76 -20.34 21.54
N CYS A 123 18.53 -21.43 21.55
CA CYS A 123 18.52 -22.40 22.66
C CYS A 123 18.99 -21.74 23.96
N GLU A 124 20.10 -21.00 23.91
CA GLU A 124 20.65 -20.28 25.06
C GLU A 124 19.66 -19.24 25.59
N LEU A 125 19.01 -18.48 24.72
CA LEU A 125 17.94 -17.56 25.11
C LEU A 125 16.79 -18.26 25.81
N ARG A 126 16.42 -19.46 25.37
CA ARG A 126 15.38 -20.23 26.04
C ARG A 126 15.83 -20.66 27.43
N VAL A 127 17.08 -21.08 27.61
CA VAL A 127 17.67 -21.33 28.94
C VAL A 127 17.56 -20.09 29.81
N LEU A 128 17.97 -18.92 29.32
CA LEU A 128 17.92 -17.67 30.08
C LEU A 128 16.49 -17.28 30.47
N LYS A 129 15.48 -17.60 29.65
CA LYS A 129 14.07 -17.27 29.90
C LYS A 129 13.37 -18.26 30.83
N GLU A 130 13.61 -19.56 30.66
CA GLU A 130 12.86 -20.62 31.35
C GLU A 130 13.56 -21.17 32.59
N ILE A 131 14.90 -21.18 32.63
CA ILE A 131 15.72 -21.76 33.71
C ILE A 131 16.97 -20.88 34.00
N PRO A 132 16.79 -19.59 34.36
CA PRO A 132 17.88 -18.63 34.53
C PRO A 132 18.93 -19.04 35.58
N GLU A 133 18.57 -19.87 36.55
CA GLU A 133 19.49 -20.46 37.55
C GLU A 133 20.58 -21.35 36.93
N HIS A 134 20.37 -21.83 35.71
CA HIS A 134 21.34 -22.62 34.94
C HIS A 134 22.08 -21.80 33.87
N SER A 135 22.06 -20.47 33.98
CA SER A 135 22.75 -19.59 33.03
C SER A 135 24.27 -19.50 33.23
N GLN A 136 24.85 -20.07 34.28
CA GLN A 136 26.27 -19.89 34.62
C GLN A 136 27.22 -20.37 33.51
N ASP A 137 26.97 -21.54 32.91
CA ASP A 137 27.84 -22.05 31.84
C ASP A 137 27.65 -21.29 30.53
N ILE A 138 26.45 -20.74 30.29
CA ILE A 138 26.22 -19.83 29.16
C ILE A 138 26.98 -18.53 29.40
N GLN A 139 26.88 -17.99 30.61
CA GLN A 139 27.55 -16.77 31.03
C GLN A 139 29.07 -16.91 30.91
N TYR A 140 29.63 -18.06 31.30
CA TYR A 140 31.05 -18.36 31.14
C TYR A 140 31.46 -18.31 29.66
N ILE A 141 30.77 -19.03 28.78
CA ILE A 141 31.13 -19.06 27.35
C ILE A 141 30.93 -17.69 26.70
N TRP A 142 29.86 -16.98 27.03
CA TRP A 142 29.58 -15.66 26.46
C TRP A 142 30.62 -14.63 26.85
N LEU A 143 31.09 -14.66 28.11
CA LEU A 143 31.84 -13.56 28.68
C LEU A 143 33.33 -13.86 28.93
N VAL A 144 33.69 -15.12 29.19
CA VAL A 144 35.08 -15.55 29.46
C VAL A 144 35.73 -16.10 28.18
N GLU A 145 34.95 -16.80 27.34
CA GLU A 145 35.41 -17.25 26.01
C GLU A 145 35.05 -16.23 24.90
N ASP A 146 34.61 -15.03 25.28
CA ASP A 146 34.35 -13.88 24.40
C ASP A 146 33.34 -14.12 23.25
N LEU A 147 32.47 -15.14 23.36
CA LEU A 147 31.45 -15.44 22.34
C LEU A 147 30.49 -14.25 22.11
N ILE A 148 30.28 -13.40 23.11
CA ILE A 148 29.46 -12.20 22.96
C ILE A 148 29.96 -11.24 21.87
N GLU A 149 31.27 -11.10 21.69
CA GLU A 149 31.85 -10.24 20.65
C GLU A 149 31.48 -10.77 19.26
N ILE A 150 31.49 -12.08 19.11
CA ILE A 150 31.08 -12.77 17.89
C ILE A 150 29.59 -12.55 17.65
N TYR A 151 28.73 -12.81 18.64
CA TYR A 151 27.29 -12.60 18.49
C TYR A 151 26.93 -11.15 18.15
N TYR A 152 27.64 -10.18 18.74
CA TYR A 152 27.44 -8.78 18.43
C TYR A 152 27.88 -8.42 17.00
N ASN A 153 28.94 -9.03 16.47
CA ASN A 153 29.51 -8.66 15.17
C ASN A 153 28.96 -9.46 13.98
N LEU A 154 28.26 -10.58 14.18
CA LEU A 154 27.82 -11.48 13.11
C LEU A 154 26.55 -11.05 12.35
N GLY A 155 25.88 -9.95 12.72
CA GLY A 155 24.70 -9.45 12.00
C GLY A 155 23.65 -8.83 12.92
N THR A 156 22.53 -8.42 12.33
CA THR A 156 21.41 -7.80 13.07
C THR A 156 20.64 -8.86 13.88
N GLU A 157 20.61 -10.08 13.36
CA GLU A 157 19.93 -11.27 13.87
C GLU A 157 20.59 -11.74 15.17
N MET A 158 21.91 -11.86 15.14
CA MET A 158 22.72 -12.26 16.30
C MET A 158 22.78 -11.14 17.34
N LYS A 159 22.78 -9.86 16.92
CA LYS A 159 22.51 -8.75 17.84
C LYS A 159 21.13 -8.88 18.49
N GLY A 160 20.14 -9.44 17.79
CA GLY A 160 18.82 -9.77 18.36
C GLY A 160 18.91 -10.74 19.52
N VAL A 161 19.75 -11.77 19.39
CA VAL A 161 20.03 -12.74 20.46
C VAL A 161 20.63 -12.04 21.68
N VAL A 162 21.66 -11.21 21.48
CA VAL A 162 22.30 -10.44 22.56
C VAL A 162 21.33 -9.46 23.22
N ALA A 163 20.51 -8.76 22.43
CA ALA A 163 19.53 -7.80 22.91
C ALA A 163 18.45 -8.47 23.77
N GLU A 164 17.97 -9.65 23.37
CA GLU A 164 17.00 -10.41 24.16
C GLU A 164 17.61 -10.95 25.48
N ALA A 165 18.86 -11.40 25.45
CA ALA A 165 19.57 -11.82 26.66
C ALA A 165 19.69 -10.67 27.65
N TYR A 166 20.07 -9.47 27.18
CA TYR A 166 20.08 -8.25 28.00
C TYR A 166 18.70 -7.90 28.56
N LYS A 167 17.64 -7.97 27.75
CA LYS A 167 16.27 -7.69 28.22
C LYS A 167 15.82 -8.66 29.32
N THR A 168 16.28 -9.92 29.23
CA THR A 168 15.91 -11.00 30.15
C THR A 168 16.69 -10.93 31.46
N MET A 169 18.03 -10.79 31.37
CA MET A 169 18.93 -10.93 32.52
C MET A 169 19.43 -9.60 33.10
N GLY A 170 19.34 -8.50 32.35
CA GLY A 170 19.90 -7.20 32.73
C GLY A 170 21.42 -7.12 32.55
N TRP A 171 21.98 -5.90 32.69
CA TRP A 171 23.42 -5.67 32.46
C TRP A 171 24.32 -6.34 33.50
N GLN A 172 23.82 -6.56 34.72
CA GLN A 172 24.59 -7.17 35.80
C GLN A 172 25.01 -8.61 35.45
N TRP A 173 24.21 -9.32 34.65
CA TRP A 173 24.57 -10.65 34.17
C TRP A 173 25.81 -10.59 33.25
N PHE A 174 25.93 -9.56 32.42
CA PHE A 174 27.10 -9.36 31.58
C PHE A 174 28.32 -8.84 32.36
N ALA A 175 28.08 -8.21 33.52
CA ALA A 175 29.10 -7.62 34.38
C ALA A 175 29.39 -8.47 35.64
N TYR A 176 29.05 -9.76 35.65
CA TYR A 176 29.04 -10.60 36.86
C TYR A 176 30.37 -10.60 37.63
N ASN A 177 31.51 -10.57 36.92
CA ASN A 177 32.84 -10.55 37.53
C ASN A 177 33.64 -9.27 37.21
N ALA A 178 32.94 -8.17 36.90
CA ALA A 178 33.55 -6.97 36.35
C ALA A 178 34.52 -6.25 37.30
N LYS A 179 34.45 -6.52 38.61
CA LYS A 179 35.38 -5.96 39.61
C LYS A 179 36.79 -6.55 39.51
N THR A 180 36.93 -7.78 39.04
CA THR A 180 38.23 -8.43 38.86
C THR A 180 38.66 -8.45 37.40
N ASP A 181 37.70 -8.55 36.48
CA ASP A 181 37.95 -8.55 35.05
C ASP A 181 37.21 -7.38 34.35
N PRO A 182 37.90 -6.28 34.02
CA PRO A 182 37.31 -5.10 33.40
C PRO A 182 36.64 -5.36 32.05
N ILE A 183 37.01 -6.41 31.30
CA ILE A 183 36.41 -6.72 29.98
C ILE A 183 34.89 -6.94 30.09
N MET A 184 34.42 -7.42 31.24
CA MET A 184 33.00 -7.67 31.50
C MET A 184 32.16 -6.39 31.40
N PHE A 185 32.73 -5.21 31.67
CA PHE A 185 32.05 -3.94 31.43
C PHE A 185 31.87 -3.65 29.93
N ARG A 186 32.80 -4.07 29.08
CA ARG A 186 32.67 -4.01 27.62
C ARG A 186 31.58 -4.97 27.12
N TRP A 187 31.48 -6.17 27.70
CA TRP A 187 30.40 -7.11 27.40
C TRP A 187 29.02 -6.58 27.79
N ALA A 188 28.91 -5.95 28.96
CA ALA A 188 27.69 -5.25 29.36
C ALA A 188 27.33 -4.11 28.40
N LEU A 189 28.32 -3.35 27.92
CA LEU A 189 28.13 -2.34 26.89
C LEU A 189 27.61 -2.93 25.58
N LEU A 190 28.15 -4.06 25.10
CA LEU A 190 27.66 -4.72 23.88
C LEU A 190 26.20 -5.17 24.01
N GLY A 191 25.84 -5.76 25.16
CA GLY A 191 24.46 -6.13 25.50
C GLY A 191 23.49 -4.95 25.38
N LEU A 192 23.91 -3.83 25.95
CA LEU A 192 23.15 -2.58 25.98
C LEU A 192 23.04 -1.93 24.60
N LEU A 193 24.13 -1.89 23.83
CA LEU A 193 24.12 -1.34 22.47
C LEU A 193 23.25 -2.17 21.54
N ALA A 194 23.28 -3.51 21.65
CA ALA A 194 22.37 -4.38 20.90
C ALA A 194 20.91 -4.08 21.24
N ALA A 195 20.59 -3.91 22.53
CA ALA A 195 19.27 -3.52 22.98
C ALA A 195 18.86 -2.10 22.57
N LYS A 196 19.80 -1.15 22.46
CA LYS A 196 19.57 0.19 21.92
C LYS A 196 19.20 0.13 20.43
N THR A 197 19.92 -0.66 19.65
CA THR A 197 19.72 -0.77 18.19
C THR A 197 18.38 -1.42 17.84
N LEU A 198 17.95 -2.44 18.61
CA LEU A 198 16.77 -3.26 18.31
C LEU A 198 15.59 -3.01 19.25
N GLY A 199 15.74 -2.10 20.21
CA GLY A 199 14.75 -1.79 21.23
C GLY A 199 13.66 -0.83 20.76
N LYS A 200 12.49 -0.92 21.40
CA LYS A 200 11.44 0.11 21.29
C LYS A 200 11.87 1.37 22.05
N GLU A 201 11.35 2.53 21.66
CA GLU A 201 11.68 3.82 22.29
C GLU A 201 11.39 3.83 23.80
N GLU A 202 10.38 3.09 24.27
CA GLU A 202 10.05 2.93 25.70
C GLU A 202 11.18 2.29 26.53
N GLN A 203 12.00 1.44 25.92
CA GLN A 203 13.11 0.77 26.59
C GLN A 203 14.37 1.64 26.63
N ARG A 204 14.40 2.74 25.88
CA ARG A 204 15.58 3.60 25.70
C ARG A 204 16.00 4.30 27.00
N LEU A 205 15.05 4.72 27.83
CA LEU A 205 15.36 5.36 29.11
C LEU A 205 16.07 4.39 30.05
N LYS A 206 15.56 3.15 30.15
CA LYS A 206 16.19 2.08 30.94
C LYS A 206 17.61 1.78 30.45
N VAL A 207 17.77 1.62 29.14
CA VAL A 207 19.09 1.41 28.49
C VAL A 207 20.05 2.57 28.80
N LYS A 208 19.57 3.83 28.84
CA LYS A 208 20.41 4.98 29.21
C LYS A 208 20.80 4.98 30.69
N THR A 209 19.87 4.62 31.58
CA THR A 209 20.13 4.48 33.02
C THR A 209 21.14 3.36 33.27
N ASP A 210 20.95 2.20 32.66
CA ASP A 210 21.89 1.07 32.79
C ASP A 210 23.29 1.43 32.26
N LEU A 211 23.40 2.27 31.22
CA LEU A 211 24.69 2.73 30.71
C LEU A 211 25.41 3.66 31.70
N LEU A 212 24.64 4.52 32.38
CA LEU A 212 25.15 5.33 33.49
C LEU A 212 25.61 4.45 34.65
N ASP A 213 24.80 3.45 35.03
CA ASP A 213 25.15 2.51 36.10
C ASP A 213 26.44 1.74 35.77
N ILE A 214 26.60 1.26 34.54
CA ILE A 214 27.83 0.59 34.07
C ILE A 214 29.03 1.54 34.22
N TYR A 215 28.89 2.78 33.75
CA TYR A 215 29.96 3.78 33.86
C TYR A 215 30.32 4.09 35.31
N GLU A 216 29.33 4.35 36.17
CA GLU A 216 29.52 4.62 37.59
C GLU A 216 30.18 3.44 38.30
N ASN A 217 29.68 2.22 38.08
CA ASN A 217 30.27 1.00 38.67
C ASN A 217 31.70 0.77 38.20
N MET A 218 32.01 1.06 36.95
CA MET A 218 33.37 0.94 36.42
C MET A 218 34.32 1.97 37.05
N ILE A 219 33.88 3.23 37.18
CA ILE A 219 34.67 4.28 37.84
C ILE A 219 34.85 3.96 39.34
N ILE A 220 33.86 3.39 40.01
CA ILE A 220 33.98 2.95 41.41
C ILE A 220 34.95 1.77 41.54
N ALA A 221 34.87 0.77 40.65
CA ALA A 221 35.67 -0.44 40.72
C ALA A 221 37.16 -0.19 40.42
N PHE A 222 37.46 0.68 39.45
CA PHE A 222 38.83 0.88 38.97
C PHE A 222 39.41 2.27 39.21
N GLY A 223 38.59 3.25 39.60
CA GLY A 223 39.00 4.62 39.85
C GLY A 223 39.50 5.36 38.59
N VAL A 224 39.42 6.68 38.60
CA VAL A 224 39.94 7.55 37.51
C VAL A 224 41.47 7.46 37.37
N ARG A 225 42.16 6.75 38.27
CA ARG A 225 43.62 6.61 38.34
C ARG A 225 44.13 5.20 38.00
N CYS A 226 43.31 4.31 37.43
CA CYS A 226 43.81 3.01 36.97
C CYS A 226 44.88 3.21 35.89
N GLU A 227 46.14 2.87 36.18
CA GLU A 227 47.28 3.05 35.25
C GLU A 227 47.29 2.02 34.10
N LYS A 228 46.32 1.08 34.08
CA LYS A 228 46.21 0.05 33.03
C LYS A 228 45.60 0.65 31.75
N PRO A 229 46.33 0.70 30.62
CA PRO A 229 45.85 1.30 29.37
C PRO A 229 44.54 0.68 28.86
N PHE A 230 44.41 -0.64 28.99
CA PHE A 230 43.22 -1.39 28.59
C PHE A 230 41.94 -0.97 29.35
N VAL A 231 42.05 -0.68 30.65
CA VAL A 231 40.92 -0.21 31.45
C VAL A 231 40.50 1.20 31.04
N ALA A 232 41.49 2.06 30.76
CA ALA A 232 41.23 3.41 30.26
C ALA A 232 40.54 3.40 28.88
N GLU A 233 40.87 2.44 28.02
CA GLU A 233 40.21 2.23 26.73
C GLU A 233 38.73 1.88 26.91
N ILE A 234 38.39 0.90 27.76
CA ILE A 234 37.00 0.51 28.03
C ILE A 234 36.22 1.69 28.66
N ILE A 235 36.82 2.44 29.59
CA ILE A 235 36.18 3.66 30.15
C ILE A 235 35.89 4.67 29.04
N LYS A 236 36.82 4.86 28.11
CA LYS A 236 36.66 5.78 26.98
C LYS A 236 35.55 5.31 26.04
N GLU A 237 35.44 4.02 25.77
CA GLU A 237 34.36 3.44 24.95
C GLU A 237 32.98 3.67 25.58
N ILE A 238 32.83 3.36 26.87
CA ILE A 238 31.57 3.55 27.61
C ILE A 238 31.21 5.03 27.67
N LYS A 239 32.16 5.89 28.01
CA LYS A 239 31.96 7.35 28.05
C LYS A 239 31.60 7.91 26.68
N GLY A 240 32.26 7.44 25.62
CA GLY A 240 31.94 7.80 24.24
C GLY A 240 30.50 7.43 23.89
N SER A 241 30.10 6.20 24.24
CA SER A 241 28.74 5.71 24.03
C SER A 241 27.68 6.49 24.81
N LEU A 242 28.02 7.01 25.99
CA LEU A 242 27.15 7.86 26.79
C LEU A 242 26.97 9.25 26.15
N ILE A 243 28.05 9.84 25.64
CA ILE A 243 28.02 11.16 24.98
C ILE A 243 27.20 11.09 23.69
N SER A 244 27.42 10.07 22.85
CA SER A 244 26.72 9.90 21.58
C SER A 244 25.40 9.14 21.68
N PHE A 245 24.91 8.89 22.90
CA PHE A 245 23.74 8.03 23.12
C PHE A 245 22.51 8.53 22.33
N ASP A 246 22.31 9.86 22.28
CA ASP A 246 21.16 10.48 21.63
C ASP A 246 21.41 10.97 20.20
N ASP A 247 22.63 10.82 19.65
CA ASP A 247 23.02 11.35 18.34
C ASP A 247 22.13 10.85 17.21
N ASP A 248 21.80 9.55 17.17
CA ASP A 248 20.93 8.96 16.14
C ASP A 248 19.52 9.57 16.15
N LYS A 249 19.03 10.00 17.32
CA LYS A 249 17.72 10.66 17.46
C LYS A 249 17.83 12.12 17.07
N ILE A 250 18.89 12.80 17.50
CA ILE A 250 19.16 14.20 17.16
C ILE A 250 19.31 14.33 15.64
N GLN A 251 20.04 13.42 14.98
CA GLN A 251 20.17 13.40 13.53
C GLN A 251 18.84 13.16 12.84
N ARG A 252 18.05 12.18 13.27
CA ARG A 252 16.70 11.96 12.72
C ARG A 252 15.81 13.20 12.85
N LEU A 253 15.74 13.80 14.03
CA LEU A 253 14.99 15.03 14.27
C LEU A 253 15.53 16.20 13.43
N TYR A 254 16.84 16.28 13.21
CA TYR A 254 17.44 17.28 12.34
C TYR A 254 17.01 17.10 10.88
N PHE A 255 16.99 15.86 10.37
CA PHE A 255 16.51 15.57 9.02
C PHE A 255 15.01 15.88 8.87
N GLU A 256 14.19 15.51 9.85
CA GLU A 256 12.76 15.83 9.87
C GLU A 256 12.54 17.35 9.89
N LEU A 257 13.25 18.08 10.76
CA LEU A 257 13.15 19.54 10.85
C LEU A 257 13.60 20.20 9.55
N LYS A 258 14.66 19.68 8.91
CA LYS A 258 15.10 20.13 7.60
C LYS A 258 14.01 19.88 6.54
N GLY A 259 13.40 18.70 6.52
CA GLY A 259 12.28 18.37 5.64
C GLY A 259 11.10 19.32 5.82
N ILE A 260 10.68 19.57 7.06
CA ILE A 260 9.61 20.53 7.40
C ILE A 260 10.00 21.95 6.97
N LYS A 261 11.27 22.33 7.11
CA LYS A 261 11.76 23.65 6.69
C LYS A 261 11.72 23.81 5.17
N ASP A 262 12.10 22.77 4.43
CA ASP A 262 12.07 22.74 2.97
C ASP A 262 10.61 22.76 2.47
N GLU A 263 9.72 21.97 3.10
CA GLU A 263 8.27 22.01 2.84
C GLU A 263 7.69 23.39 3.14
N LYS A 264 8.08 24.04 4.25
CA LYS A 264 7.66 25.41 4.57
C LYS A 264 8.12 26.42 3.51
N ILE A 265 9.28 26.22 2.89
CA ILE A 265 9.76 27.08 1.79
C ILE A 265 8.87 26.87 0.56
N ILE A 266 8.57 25.63 0.20
CA ILE A 266 7.66 25.29 -0.90
C ILE A 266 6.28 25.88 -0.64
N LEU A 267 5.69 25.64 0.53
CA LEU A 267 4.41 26.21 0.93
C LEU A 267 4.39 27.74 0.93
N LYS A 268 5.50 28.40 1.27
CA LYS A 268 5.61 29.86 1.13
C LYS A 268 5.64 30.31 -0.33
N GLN A 269 6.31 29.57 -1.21
CA GLN A 269 6.33 29.85 -2.64
C GLN A 269 4.95 29.61 -3.25
N ASP A 270 4.30 28.51 -2.88
CA ASP A 270 2.95 28.18 -3.33
C ASP A 270 1.93 29.18 -2.78
N LYS A 271 2.08 29.62 -1.52
CA LYS A 271 1.29 30.74 -0.98
C LYS A 271 1.48 32.00 -1.80
N ARG A 272 2.70 32.37 -2.18
CA ARG A 272 2.94 33.55 -3.04
C ARG A 272 2.31 33.38 -4.42
N LYS A 273 2.48 32.22 -5.05
CA LYS A 273 1.82 31.91 -6.33
C LYS A 273 0.30 31.96 -6.19
N LEU A 274 -0.26 31.43 -5.11
CA LEU A 274 -1.68 31.51 -4.81
C LEU A 274 -2.12 32.95 -4.57
N GLU A 275 -1.34 33.77 -3.88
CA GLU A 275 -1.62 35.20 -3.71
C GLU A 275 -1.60 35.95 -5.05
N GLU A 276 -0.64 35.64 -5.93
CA GLU A 276 -0.58 36.17 -7.31
C GLU A 276 -1.77 35.70 -8.14
N CYS A 277 -2.07 34.40 -8.13
CA CYS A 277 -3.24 33.81 -8.78
C CYS A 277 -4.53 34.38 -8.22
N LEU A 278 -4.63 34.62 -6.91
CA LEU A 278 -5.79 35.21 -6.25
C LEU A 278 -5.91 36.70 -6.60
N LEU A 279 -4.81 37.42 -6.76
CA LEU A 279 -4.82 38.81 -7.23
C LEU A 279 -5.28 38.89 -8.68
N GLU A 280 -4.81 37.98 -9.52
CA GLU A 280 -5.23 37.85 -10.91
C GLU A 280 -6.68 37.38 -11.01
N LEU A 281 -7.09 36.42 -10.18
CA LEU A 281 -8.47 35.98 -10.06
C LEU A 281 -9.34 37.12 -9.54
N LYS A 282 -8.89 37.92 -8.57
CA LYS A 282 -9.59 39.13 -8.12
C LYS A 282 -9.69 40.16 -9.22
N ARG A 283 -8.69 40.31 -10.10
CA ARG A 283 -8.78 41.19 -11.27
C ARG A 283 -9.79 40.67 -12.28
N GLN A 284 -9.80 39.36 -12.54
CA GLN A 284 -10.74 38.72 -13.46
C GLN A 284 -12.15 38.75 -12.89
N VAL A 285 -12.32 38.41 -11.62
CA VAL A 285 -13.55 38.52 -10.84
C VAL A 285 -13.98 39.96 -10.75
N PHE A 286 -13.12 40.95 -10.54
CA PHE A 286 -13.49 42.38 -10.63
C PHE A 286 -13.91 42.75 -12.06
N GLY A 287 -13.26 42.20 -13.09
CA GLY A 287 -13.69 42.32 -14.48
C GLY A 287 -15.04 41.65 -14.78
N ILE A 288 -15.40 40.61 -14.01
CA ILE A 288 -16.67 39.86 -14.10
C ILE A 288 -17.73 40.47 -13.16
N GLN A 289 -17.39 41.03 -12.01
CA GLN A 289 -18.30 41.62 -11.02
C GLN A 289 -18.66 43.05 -11.38
N ASN A 290 -17.76 43.76 -12.08
CA ASN A 290 -18.14 44.94 -12.86
C ASN A 290 -18.88 44.57 -14.16
N LYS A 291 -19.09 43.27 -14.41
CA LYS A 291 -20.25 42.74 -15.15
C LYS A 291 -21.25 42.14 -14.14
N GLU A 292 -21.78 42.99 -13.27
CA GLU A 292 -22.89 42.76 -12.32
C GLU A 292 -23.09 41.32 -11.78
N PHE A 293 -22.72 41.12 -10.50
CA PHE A 293 -23.54 40.54 -9.39
C PHE A 293 -22.68 39.86 -8.29
N VAL A 294 -22.29 40.67 -7.30
CA VAL A 294 -22.51 40.57 -5.83
C VAL A 294 -22.61 39.20 -5.10
N ASP A 295 -21.61 38.98 -4.23
CA ASP A 295 -21.51 38.56 -2.79
C ASP A 295 -22.10 37.30 -2.10
N PHE A 296 -21.32 36.87 -1.06
CA PHE A 296 -21.53 35.98 0.13
C PHE A 296 -21.48 34.45 -0.09
N VAL A 297 -20.52 33.63 0.37
CA VAL A 297 -19.72 33.45 1.62
C VAL A 297 -20.52 32.92 2.81
N ASP A 298 -20.69 31.59 2.86
CA ASP A 298 -20.83 30.75 4.07
C ASP A 298 -20.70 29.22 3.77
N GLU A 299 -20.53 28.79 2.51
CA GLU A 299 -20.39 27.38 2.07
C GLU A 299 -18.92 26.88 1.86
N GLU A 300 -17.91 27.60 2.37
CA GLU A 300 -16.52 27.61 1.87
C GLU A 300 -15.74 26.27 1.89
N ILE A 301 -16.06 25.31 2.76
CA ILE A 301 -15.35 24.00 2.84
C ILE A 301 -15.94 22.97 1.85
N ASP A 302 -17.25 22.98 1.64
CA ASP A 302 -17.89 22.17 0.59
C ASP A 302 -17.68 22.83 -0.80
N VAL A 303 -17.67 24.17 -0.82
CA VAL A 303 -17.33 24.96 -2.00
C VAL A 303 -15.90 24.70 -2.45
N ASN A 304 -14.87 24.68 -1.60
CA ASN A 304 -13.50 24.42 -2.09
C ASN A 304 -13.32 23.04 -2.72
N ARG A 305 -14.01 22.01 -2.21
CA ARG A 305 -14.00 20.67 -2.84
C ARG A 305 -14.81 20.66 -4.13
N ARG A 306 -16.01 21.25 -4.15
CA ARG A 306 -16.81 21.42 -5.36
C ARG A 306 -16.11 22.32 -6.38
N VAL A 307 -15.36 23.31 -5.95
CA VAL A 307 -14.62 24.28 -6.77
C VAL A 307 -13.40 23.61 -7.35
N ASN A 308 -12.68 22.77 -6.63
CA ASN A 308 -11.63 21.95 -7.22
C ASN A 308 -12.19 20.96 -8.24
N ASP A 309 -13.30 20.27 -7.92
CA ASP A 309 -14.00 19.39 -8.89
C ASP A 309 -14.51 20.19 -10.11
N ILE A 310 -15.05 21.40 -9.92
CA ILE A 310 -15.52 22.27 -10.99
C ILE A 310 -14.34 22.82 -11.79
N ILE A 311 -13.23 23.20 -11.16
CA ILE A 311 -12.00 23.67 -11.80
C ILE A 311 -11.38 22.55 -12.62
N GLU A 312 -11.35 21.32 -12.11
CA GLU A 312 -10.86 20.15 -12.83
C GLU A 312 -11.78 19.81 -14.01
N ARG A 313 -13.11 19.86 -13.82
CA ARG A 313 -14.09 19.74 -14.92
C ARG A 313 -13.92 20.86 -15.95
N VAL A 314 -13.81 22.12 -15.53
CA VAL A 314 -13.71 23.31 -16.39
C VAL A 314 -12.37 23.35 -17.13
N SER A 315 -11.27 22.97 -16.49
CA SER A 315 -9.94 22.89 -17.11
C SER A 315 -9.87 21.78 -18.17
N CYS A 316 -10.55 20.66 -17.95
CA CYS A 316 -10.72 19.65 -19.00
C CYS A 316 -11.53 20.20 -20.19
N PHE A 317 -12.59 20.98 -19.97
CA PHE A 317 -13.35 21.59 -21.07
C PHE A 317 -12.58 22.70 -21.82
N SER A 318 -11.67 23.42 -21.14
CA SER A 318 -10.92 24.53 -21.73
C SER A 318 -9.72 24.08 -22.56
N ILE A 319 -9.01 23.03 -22.14
CA ILE A 319 -7.81 22.51 -22.84
C ILE A 319 -8.20 21.75 -24.13
N ILE A 320 -9.36 21.09 -24.16
CA ILE A 320 -9.71 20.14 -25.21
C ILE A 320 -10.20 20.79 -26.52
N SER A 321 -10.68 22.04 -26.46
CA SER A 321 -11.34 22.71 -27.59
C SER A 321 -10.44 23.01 -28.81
N ASN A 322 -9.11 22.94 -28.69
CA ASN A 322 -8.16 23.35 -29.75
C ASN A 322 -7.11 22.28 -30.17
N VAL A 323 -7.19 21.05 -29.67
CA VAL A 323 -6.19 20.00 -29.99
C VAL A 323 -6.76 19.02 -31.04
N PRO A 324 -6.03 18.69 -32.13
CA PRO A 324 -6.49 17.71 -33.11
C PRO A 324 -6.74 16.33 -32.48
N PHE A 325 -7.81 15.65 -32.90
CA PHE A 325 -8.18 14.32 -32.43
C PHE A 325 -7.41 13.24 -33.21
N THR A 326 -6.54 12.47 -32.55
CA THR A 326 -5.63 11.51 -33.21
C THR A 326 -5.79 10.05 -32.76
N SER A 327 -6.78 9.71 -31.93
CA SER A 327 -6.99 8.33 -31.48
C SER A 327 -7.51 7.43 -32.60
N TYR A 328 -6.57 6.77 -33.28
CA TYR A 328 -6.79 5.96 -34.50
C TYR A 328 -7.72 4.75 -34.26
N LYS A 329 -7.70 4.19 -33.05
CA LYS A 329 -8.54 3.03 -32.67
C LYS A 329 -10.03 3.41 -32.57
N PHE A 330 -10.32 4.58 -32.02
CA PHE A 330 -11.67 5.10 -31.85
C PHE A 330 -12.25 5.67 -33.15
N LEU A 331 -11.43 6.42 -33.90
CA LEU A 331 -11.82 6.98 -35.20
C LEU A 331 -12.32 5.91 -36.17
N ASN A 332 -11.69 4.74 -36.21
CA ASN A 332 -12.10 3.65 -37.09
C ASN A 332 -13.51 3.10 -36.79
N SER A 333 -13.93 3.10 -35.52
CA SER A 333 -15.27 2.64 -35.14
C SER A 333 -16.35 3.65 -35.54
N VAL A 334 -16.13 4.95 -35.37
CA VAL A 334 -17.16 6.00 -35.57
C VAL A 334 -17.11 6.68 -36.95
N ASN A 335 -16.09 6.40 -37.78
CA ASN A 335 -15.82 7.10 -39.05
C ASN A 335 -17.03 7.16 -40.02
N ARG A 336 -17.84 6.09 -40.06
CA ARG A 336 -18.96 5.96 -41.02
C ARG A 336 -20.08 6.97 -40.79
N ILE A 337 -20.28 7.42 -39.56
CA ILE A 337 -21.33 8.40 -39.20
C ILE A 337 -20.76 9.71 -38.71
N TRP A 338 -19.43 9.83 -38.60
CA TRP A 338 -18.77 11.00 -38.02
C TRP A 338 -19.27 12.31 -38.65
N ASN A 339 -19.28 12.35 -39.99
CA ASN A 339 -19.70 13.52 -40.76
C ASN A 339 -21.23 13.76 -40.73
N THR A 340 -22.02 12.82 -40.23
CA THR A 340 -23.48 12.94 -40.12
C THR A 340 -23.95 13.40 -38.74
N LEU A 341 -23.09 13.31 -37.71
CA LEU A 341 -23.37 13.79 -36.37
C LEU A 341 -23.32 15.32 -36.30
N SER A 342 -24.07 15.92 -35.37
CA SER A 342 -23.96 17.36 -35.11
C SER A 342 -22.54 17.75 -34.66
N TYR A 343 -22.10 18.97 -34.98
CA TYR A 343 -20.78 19.48 -34.62
C TYR A 343 -20.53 19.40 -33.10
N GLU A 344 -21.56 19.70 -32.31
CA GLU A 344 -21.51 19.64 -30.86
C GLU A 344 -21.40 18.20 -30.34
N THR A 345 -22.02 17.23 -31.02
CA THR A 345 -21.87 15.80 -30.70
C THR A 345 -20.47 15.30 -31.05
N GLN A 346 -19.92 15.69 -32.20
CA GLN A 346 -18.53 15.39 -32.55
C GLN A 346 -17.57 15.94 -31.48
N LYS A 347 -17.79 17.17 -31.01
CA LYS A 347 -17.03 17.79 -29.92
C LYS A 347 -17.17 17.05 -28.60
N ASP A 348 -18.39 16.66 -28.22
CA ASP A 348 -18.64 15.92 -26.97
C ASP A 348 -17.94 14.56 -26.97
N ILE A 349 -17.99 13.84 -28.10
CA ILE A 349 -17.32 12.54 -28.27
C ILE A 349 -15.79 12.69 -28.20
N GLN A 350 -15.22 13.67 -28.92
CA GLN A 350 -13.79 13.97 -28.84
C GLN A 350 -13.36 14.31 -27.40
N SER A 351 -14.22 14.99 -26.66
CA SER A 351 -13.94 15.38 -25.28
C SER A 351 -13.97 14.17 -24.34
N SER A 352 -14.98 13.31 -24.46
CA SER A 352 -15.10 12.06 -23.70
C SER A 352 -13.88 11.14 -23.88
N VAL A 353 -13.38 11.01 -25.11
CA VAL A 353 -12.23 10.12 -25.41
C VAL A 353 -10.92 10.71 -24.89
N LYS A 354 -10.69 12.02 -25.06
CA LYS A 354 -9.48 12.66 -24.54
C LYS A 354 -9.43 12.68 -23.01
N MET A 355 -10.58 12.84 -22.35
CA MET A 355 -10.68 12.74 -20.88
C MET A 355 -10.27 11.34 -20.39
N LEU A 356 -10.57 10.29 -21.16
CA LEU A 356 -10.12 8.93 -20.88
C LEU A 356 -8.61 8.76 -21.07
N ASP A 357 -8.06 9.25 -22.18
CA ASP A 357 -6.63 9.12 -22.51
C ASP A 357 -5.73 9.81 -21.47
N LEU A 358 -6.24 10.84 -20.78
CA LEU A 358 -5.54 11.56 -19.72
C LEU A 358 -5.65 10.88 -18.33
N SER A 359 -6.36 9.75 -18.21
CA SER A 359 -6.60 9.04 -16.94
C SER A 359 -7.32 9.88 -15.86
N ILE A 360 -8.20 10.80 -16.26
CA ILE A 360 -8.92 11.70 -15.33
C ILE A 360 -10.41 11.33 -15.32
N GLY A 361 -10.93 10.97 -14.14
CA GLY A 361 -12.35 10.89 -13.78
C GLY A 361 -13.28 10.22 -14.81
N PHE A 362 -13.49 8.90 -14.68
CA PHE A 362 -14.38 8.13 -15.56
C PHE A 362 -15.83 8.67 -15.58
N ASP A 363 -16.31 9.20 -14.47
CA ASP A 363 -17.59 9.87 -14.32
C ASP A 363 -17.68 11.17 -15.14
N ILE A 364 -16.60 11.94 -15.19
CA ILE A 364 -16.49 13.18 -15.96
C ILE A 364 -16.43 12.87 -17.46
N ALA A 365 -15.63 11.87 -17.86
CA ALA A 365 -15.49 11.44 -19.26
C ALA A 365 -16.81 10.88 -19.84
N LEU A 366 -17.72 10.41 -18.99
CA LEU A 366 -18.98 9.80 -19.37
C LEU A 366 -20.09 10.81 -19.69
N LEU A 367 -20.06 11.98 -19.06
CA LEU A 367 -21.12 12.98 -19.19
C LEU A 367 -21.26 13.56 -20.61
N PRO A 368 -20.17 13.95 -21.32
CA PRO A 368 -20.27 14.38 -22.71
C PRO A 368 -20.90 13.32 -23.61
N LEU A 369 -20.60 12.05 -23.32
CA LEU A 369 -21.08 10.93 -24.09
C LEU A 369 -22.57 10.62 -23.85
N LEU A 370 -23.08 10.77 -22.62
CA LEU A 370 -24.52 10.67 -22.36
C LEU A 370 -25.28 11.86 -22.96
N ARG A 371 -24.67 13.05 -22.94
CA ARG A 371 -25.24 14.28 -23.51
C ARG A 371 -25.33 14.24 -25.03
N SER A 372 -24.36 13.65 -25.72
CA SER A 372 -24.41 13.53 -27.17
C SER A 372 -25.65 12.75 -27.62
N LEU A 373 -26.01 11.69 -26.89
CA LEU A 373 -27.23 10.93 -27.16
C LEU A 373 -28.51 11.79 -27.00
N GLU A 374 -28.64 12.53 -25.89
CA GLU A 374 -29.77 13.47 -25.67
C GLU A 374 -29.86 14.51 -26.80
N ARG A 375 -28.70 15.01 -27.26
CA ARG A 375 -28.64 16.00 -28.34
C ARG A 375 -29.08 15.41 -29.68
N GLU A 376 -28.65 14.21 -30.03
CA GLU A 376 -29.05 13.58 -31.29
C GLU A 376 -30.54 13.23 -31.31
N PHE A 377 -31.11 12.77 -30.20
CA PHE A 377 -32.58 12.64 -30.06
C PHE A 377 -33.30 13.97 -30.26
N SER A 378 -32.76 15.03 -29.65
CA SER A 378 -33.31 16.38 -29.79
C SER A 378 -33.27 16.83 -31.24
N TYR A 379 -32.13 16.68 -31.91
CA TYR A 379 -31.89 17.17 -33.26
C TYR A 379 -32.68 16.41 -34.33
N HIS A 380 -32.78 15.07 -34.21
CA HIS A 380 -33.37 14.23 -35.25
C HIS A 380 -34.86 13.94 -35.09
N VAL A 381 -35.38 14.03 -33.86
CA VAL A 381 -36.78 13.64 -33.56
C VAL A 381 -37.56 14.80 -32.96
N PHE A 382 -37.11 15.35 -31.84
CA PHE A 382 -37.92 16.25 -31.03
C PHE A 382 -37.97 17.69 -31.55
N MET A 383 -36.85 18.24 -32.04
CA MET A 383 -36.82 19.53 -32.73
C MET A 383 -37.68 19.52 -34.00
N PRO A 384 -37.54 18.53 -34.92
CA PRO A 384 -38.43 18.39 -36.06
C PRO A 384 -39.91 18.27 -35.68
N PHE A 385 -40.23 17.54 -34.60
CA PHE A 385 -41.61 17.44 -34.10
C PHE A 385 -42.15 18.80 -33.64
N LYS A 386 -41.40 19.53 -32.82
CA LYS A 386 -41.79 20.87 -32.35
C LYS A 386 -41.91 21.88 -33.50
N GLY A 387 -41.10 21.71 -34.53
CA GLY A 387 -41.13 22.53 -35.75
C GLY A 387 -42.27 22.20 -36.71
N CYS A 388 -43.03 21.12 -36.50
CA CYS A 388 -44.11 20.74 -37.41
C CYS A 388 -45.32 21.69 -37.25
N ARG A 389 -46.02 21.97 -38.36
CA ARG A 389 -47.16 22.92 -38.36
C ARG A 389 -48.28 22.46 -37.42
N ASP A 390 -48.50 21.16 -37.36
CA ASP A 390 -49.57 20.56 -36.56
C ASP A 390 -49.33 20.70 -35.06
N PHE A 391 -48.07 20.85 -34.62
CA PHE A 391 -47.75 21.09 -33.20
C PHE A 391 -48.41 22.37 -32.68
N TYR A 392 -48.39 23.44 -33.49
CA TYR A 392 -49.00 24.73 -33.14
C TYR A 392 -50.53 24.74 -33.23
N SER A 393 -51.13 23.67 -33.78
CA SER A 393 -52.58 23.52 -33.87
C SER A 393 -53.22 22.99 -32.57
N ILE A 394 -52.41 22.49 -31.64
CA ILE A 394 -52.86 21.98 -30.34
C ILE A 394 -53.25 23.15 -29.42
N ARG A 395 -54.53 23.25 -29.09
CA ARG A 395 -55.09 24.34 -28.24
C ARG A 395 -55.16 23.98 -26.75
N ARG A 396 -55.15 22.69 -26.41
CA ARG A 396 -55.23 22.20 -25.03
C ARG A 396 -54.12 21.19 -24.78
N PHE A 397 -53.39 21.41 -23.70
CA PHE A 397 -52.29 20.57 -23.26
C PHE A 397 -52.70 19.80 -22.00
N ASP A 398 -53.88 19.18 -22.08
CA ASP A 398 -54.44 18.41 -20.97
C ASP A 398 -54.02 16.94 -21.09
N VAL A 399 -53.71 16.32 -19.96
CA VAL A 399 -53.46 14.89 -19.84
C VAL A 399 -54.61 14.27 -19.08
N LYS A 400 -55.31 13.32 -19.71
CA LYS A 400 -56.44 12.63 -19.08
C LYS A 400 -56.01 11.47 -18.18
N ASN A 401 -54.84 10.88 -18.44
CA ASN A 401 -54.31 9.76 -17.69
C ASN A 401 -52.91 10.10 -17.13
N GLU A 402 -52.82 10.23 -15.81
CA GLU A 402 -51.59 10.58 -15.09
C GLU A 402 -50.43 9.60 -15.37
N THR A 403 -50.72 8.37 -15.81
CA THR A 403 -49.70 7.38 -16.19
C THR A 403 -48.79 7.87 -17.32
N TYR A 404 -49.31 8.65 -18.27
CA TYR A 404 -48.59 9.14 -19.46
C TYR A 404 -48.16 10.61 -19.36
N LYS A 405 -48.25 11.17 -18.15
CA LYS A 405 -47.95 12.58 -17.90
C LYS A 405 -46.50 12.93 -18.23
N LYS A 406 -45.55 12.02 -17.95
CA LYS A 406 -44.13 12.25 -18.20
C LYS A 406 -43.82 12.37 -19.70
N GLU A 407 -44.42 11.50 -20.50
CA GLU A 407 -44.32 11.49 -21.96
C GLU A 407 -44.96 12.76 -22.53
N HIS A 408 -46.13 13.14 -22.03
CA HIS A 408 -46.80 14.38 -22.43
C HIS A 408 -45.97 15.62 -22.10
N GLU A 409 -45.53 15.78 -20.85
CA GLU A 409 -44.73 16.92 -20.40
C GLU A 409 -43.40 17.01 -21.17
N ALA A 410 -42.76 15.87 -21.45
CA ALA A 410 -41.55 15.82 -22.27
C ALA A 410 -41.80 16.30 -23.70
N LEU A 411 -42.96 15.97 -24.30
CA LEU A 411 -43.34 16.43 -25.63
C LEU A 411 -43.78 17.89 -25.68
N GLN A 412 -44.27 18.47 -24.57
CA GLN A 412 -44.63 19.89 -24.51
C GLN A 412 -43.41 20.79 -24.76
N MET A 413 -42.21 20.31 -24.40
CA MET A 413 -40.94 21.01 -24.57
C MET A 413 -40.99 22.47 -24.11
N LYS A 414 -41.59 22.68 -22.92
CA LYS A 414 -41.70 23.98 -22.25
C LYS A 414 -40.31 24.60 -22.09
N ASN A 415 -40.23 25.91 -22.30
CA ASN A 415 -38.98 26.69 -22.26
C ASN A 415 -37.86 26.13 -23.16
N ASN A 416 -38.21 25.51 -24.30
CA ASN A 416 -37.26 24.85 -25.21
C ASN A 416 -36.42 23.74 -24.55
N THR A 417 -36.96 23.10 -23.52
CA THR A 417 -36.32 21.96 -22.87
C THR A 417 -36.72 20.67 -23.59
N TYR A 418 -35.76 20.01 -24.24
CA TYR A 418 -36.00 18.76 -24.95
C TYR A 418 -35.96 17.54 -24.01
N PRO A 419 -36.54 16.40 -24.42
CA PRO A 419 -36.49 15.17 -23.65
C PRO A 419 -35.06 14.72 -23.32
N THR A 420 -34.87 14.20 -22.11
CA THR A 420 -33.59 13.68 -21.59
C THR A 420 -33.63 12.15 -21.55
N LEU A 421 -32.51 11.48 -21.29
CA LEU A 421 -32.50 10.00 -21.14
C LEU A 421 -33.47 9.51 -20.06
N GLY A 422 -33.70 10.35 -19.03
CA GLY A 422 -34.68 10.08 -17.98
C GLY A 422 -36.12 10.00 -18.48
N THR A 423 -36.50 10.78 -19.50
CA THR A 423 -37.84 10.79 -20.10
C THR A 423 -37.94 9.93 -21.36
N ILE A 424 -36.86 9.85 -22.15
CA ILE A 424 -36.82 9.10 -23.43
C ILE A 424 -37.15 7.62 -23.22
N GLN A 425 -36.67 7.02 -22.14
CA GLN A 425 -36.95 5.61 -21.80
C GLN A 425 -38.44 5.29 -21.63
N HIS A 426 -39.30 6.29 -21.42
CA HIS A 426 -40.74 6.10 -21.24
C HIS A 426 -41.51 6.00 -22.57
N PHE A 427 -40.95 6.50 -23.68
CA PHE A 427 -41.61 6.46 -24.98
C PHE A 427 -41.70 5.07 -25.64
N GLY A 428 -41.15 4.03 -25.02
CA GLY A 428 -41.20 2.65 -25.55
C GLY A 428 -42.61 2.08 -25.74
N THR A 429 -43.63 2.69 -25.13
CA THR A 429 -45.04 2.28 -25.20
C THR A 429 -45.97 3.43 -25.61
N ILE A 430 -45.45 4.44 -26.32
CA ILE A 430 -46.19 5.68 -26.62
C ILE A 430 -47.40 5.49 -27.56
N ASP A 431 -47.44 4.40 -28.33
CA ASP A 431 -48.49 4.06 -29.29
C ASP A 431 -49.60 3.16 -28.70
N ALA A 432 -49.57 2.90 -27.39
CA ALA A 432 -50.68 2.23 -26.73
C ALA A 432 -51.96 3.07 -26.90
N GLN A 433 -53.09 2.41 -27.16
CA GLN A 433 -54.36 3.10 -27.36
C GLN A 433 -54.69 4.04 -26.19
N GLU A 434 -54.43 3.56 -24.96
CA GLU A 434 -54.56 4.31 -23.71
C GLU A 434 -53.67 5.57 -23.68
N ALA A 435 -52.47 5.51 -24.26
CA ALA A 435 -51.54 6.64 -24.36
C ALA A 435 -52.03 7.67 -25.39
N ILE A 436 -52.48 7.21 -26.56
CA ILE A 436 -53.01 8.05 -27.64
C ILE A 436 -54.29 8.78 -27.20
N GLU A 437 -55.18 8.10 -26.47
CA GLU A 437 -56.42 8.69 -25.97
C GLU A 437 -56.20 9.65 -24.79
N SER A 438 -55.06 9.50 -24.08
CA SER A 438 -54.74 10.32 -22.92
C SER A 438 -54.34 11.77 -23.25
N SER A 439 -53.85 12.02 -24.48
CA SER A 439 -53.21 13.28 -24.84
C SER A 439 -53.16 13.51 -26.36
N ASP A 440 -53.73 14.62 -26.81
CA ASP A 440 -53.68 15.04 -28.23
C ASP A 440 -52.24 15.24 -28.72
N LEU A 441 -51.33 15.62 -27.82
CA LEU A 441 -49.91 15.79 -28.10
C LEU A 441 -49.19 14.46 -28.32
N ILE A 442 -49.56 13.42 -27.56
CA ILE A 442 -49.01 12.06 -27.73
C ILE A 442 -49.52 11.48 -29.04
N LYS A 443 -50.81 11.65 -29.32
CA LYS A 443 -51.43 11.26 -30.59
C LYS A 443 -50.73 11.91 -31.78
N LEU A 444 -50.49 13.23 -31.71
CA LEU A 444 -49.80 13.95 -32.77
C LEU A 444 -48.35 13.46 -32.94
N PHE A 445 -47.63 13.24 -31.84
CA PHE A 445 -46.28 12.71 -31.90
C PHE A 445 -46.24 11.33 -32.57
N CYS A 446 -47.15 10.42 -32.23
CA CYS A 446 -47.25 9.11 -32.86
C CYS A 446 -47.49 9.22 -34.37
N CYS A 447 -48.34 10.15 -34.81
CA CYS A 447 -48.53 10.43 -36.24
C CYS A 447 -47.23 10.95 -36.89
N PHE A 448 -46.54 11.87 -36.22
CA PHE A 448 -45.30 12.48 -36.73
C PHE A 448 -44.18 11.45 -36.95
N ILE A 449 -43.98 10.54 -35.99
CA ILE A 449 -42.98 9.47 -36.07
C ILE A 449 -43.51 8.20 -36.72
N SER A 450 -44.75 8.15 -37.20
CA SER A 450 -45.39 6.93 -37.73
C SER A 450 -44.52 6.13 -38.72
N PRO A 451 -43.76 6.75 -39.66
CA PRO A 451 -42.92 6.01 -40.59
C PRO A 451 -41.77 5.24 -39.93
N VAL A 452 -41.40 5.64 -38.71
CA VAL A 452 -40.21 5.18 -37.98
C VAL A 452 -40.52 4.73 -36.54
N LEU A 453 -41.81 4.64 -36.20
CA LEU A 453 -42.32 4.41 -34.85
C LEU A 453 -41.77 3.12 -34.25
N LYS A 454 -41.70 2.05 -35.04
CA LYS A 454 -41.19 0.74 -34.59
C LYS A 454 -39.73 0.81 -34.16
N ASP A 455 -38.89 1.49 -34.94
CA ASP A 455 -37.47 1.62 -34.66
C ASP A 455 -37.21 2.59 -33.50
N PHE A 456 -37.95 3.70 -33.45
CA PHE A 456 -37.93 4.64 -32.32
C PHE A 456 -38.28 3.95 -31.00
N LYS A 457 -39.36 3.15 -30.97
CA LYS A 457 -39.76 2.37 -29.79
C LYS A 457 -38.68 1.38 -29.36
N LYS A 458 -38.08 0.67 -30.32
CA LYS A 458 -37.01 -0.28 -30.05
C LYS A 458 -35.84 0.39 -29.33
N ILE A 459 -35.41 1.56 -29.81
CA ILE A 459 -34.34 2.34 -29.17
C ILE A 459 -34.72 2.73 -27.74
N CYS A 460 -35.95 3.24 -27.52
CA CYS A 460 -36.39 3.63 -26.17
C CYS A 460 -36.45 2.44 -25.20
N VAL A 461 -36.88 1.27 -25.68
CA VAL A 461 -36.89 0.02 -24.90
C VAL A 461 -35.47 -0.46 -24.58
N ASP A 462 -34.55 -0.39 -25.54
CA ASP A 462 -33.15 -0.78 -25.36
C ASP A 462 -32.47 0.10 -24.31
N ILE A 463 -32.70 1.43 -24.34
CA ILE A 463 -32.24 2.37 -23.31
C ILE A 463 -32.83 2.02 -21.93
N LYS A 464 -34.13 1.70 -21.85
CA LYS A 464 -34.83 1.38 -20.59
C LYS A 464 -34.34 0.07 -19.96
N LYS A 465 -34.04 -0.95 -20.77
CA LYS A 465 -33.64 -2.30 -20.30
C LYS A 465 -32.18 -2.37 -19.87
N LEU A 466 -31.37 -1.42 -20.29
CA LEU A 466 -29.94 -1.48 -20.03
C LEU A 466 -29.61 -1.34 -18.54
N ARG A 467 -28.72 -2.20 -18.08
CA ARG A 467 -28.19 -2.24 -16.71
C ARG A 467 -26.67 -2.35 -16.82
N ILE A 468 -25.96 -1.43 -16.18
CA ILE A 468 -24.51 -1.25 -16.31
C ILE A 468 -23.82 -1.49 -14.96
N GLY A 469 -22.65 -2.11 -15.00
CA GLY A 469 -21.83 -2.37 -13.82
C GLY A 469 -22.40 -3.43 -12.87
N THR A 470 -21.64 -3.71 -11.81
CA THR A 470 -21.98 -4.75 -10.81
C THR A 470 -23.29 -4.48 -10.08
N ARG A 471 -23.66 -3.20 -9.91
CA ARG A 471 -24.92 -2.78 -9.27
C ARG A 471 -26.11 -2.64 -10.22
N LYS A 472 -25.92 -2.93 -11.51
CA LYS A 472 -27.00 -2.87 -12.51
C LYS A 472 -27.68 -1.49 -12.57
N LEU A 473 -26.89 -0.41 -12.61
CA LEU A 473 -27.42 0.96 -12.69
C LEU A 473 -28.04 1.23 -14.07
N ARG A 474 -29.09 2.06 -14.11
CA ARG A 474 -29.70 2.55 -15.37
C ARG A 474 -28.93 3.76 -15.90
N LEU A 475 -28.94 3.96 -17.23
CA LEU A 475 -28.34 5.16 -17.86
C LEU A 475 -28.87 6.47 -17.27
N SER A 476 -30.18 6.55 -16.98
CA SER A 476 -30.78 7.73 -16.37
C SER A 476 -30.29 7.98 -14.93
N GLU A 477 -29.99 6.93 -14.18
CA GLU A 477 -29.47 7.02 -12.81
C GLU A 477 -28.02 7.49 -12.83
N ILE A 478 -27.22 6.98 -13.76
CA ILE A 478 -25.83 7.40 -13.98
C ILE A 478 -25.79 8.86 -14.43
N ARG A 479 -26.58 9.24 -15.46
CA ARG A 479 -26.68 10.61 -15.96
C ARG A 479 -27.07 11.60 -14.86
N ASN A 480 -28.11 11.29 -14.09
CA ASN A 480 -28.58 12.16 -13.01
C ASN A 480 -27.62 12.15 -11.81
N GLY A 481 -26.98 11.01 -11.52
CA GLY A 481 -25.97 10.90 -10.47
C GLY A 481 -24.78 11.81 -10.75
N ILE A 482 -24.25 11.78 -11.98
CA ILE A 482 -23.15 12.65 -12.40
C ILE A 482 -23.60 14.11 -12.44
N ALA A 483 -24.74 14.41 -13.08
CA ALA A 483 -25.23 15.77 -13.26
C ALA A 483 -25.52 16.49 -11.92
N HIS A 484 -25.90 15.74 -10.88
CA HIS A 484 -26.19 16.28 -9.55
C HIS A 484 -25.10 15.99 -8.51
N GLY A 485 -23.94 15.45 -8.92
CA GLY A 485 -22.82 15.19 -8.02
C GLY A 485 -23.14 14.21 -6.89
N LYS A 486 -24.00 13.22 -7.13
CA LYS A 486 -24.38 12.22 -6.12
C LYS A 486 -23.21 11.28 -5.87
N VAL A 487 -22.55 11.45 -4.72
CA VAL A 487 -21.35 10.69 -4.28
C VAL A 487 -21.57 9.17 -4.37
N GLU A 488 -22.78 8.71 -4.05
CA GLU A 488 -23.18 7.30 -4.11
C GLU A 488 -23.13 6.72 -5.52
N VAL A 489 -23.27 7.55 -6.56
CA VAL A 489 -23.24 7.14 -7.97
C VAL A 489 -21.87 7.41 -8.57
N THR A 490 -21.26 8.58 -8.30
CA THR A 490 -19.98 8.99 -8.89
C THR A 490 -18.81 8.12 -8.42
N ASN A 491 -18.75 7.76 -7.13
CA ASN A 491 -17.67 6.90 -6.59
C ASN A 491 -17.71 5.45 -7.11
N GLN A 492 -18.79 5.08 -7.81
CA GLN A 492 -18.98 3.75 -8.36
C GLN A 492 -18.68 3.69 -9.84
N ILE A 493 -18.39 4.81 -10.50
CA ILE A 493 -18.05 4.83 -11.92
C ILE A 493 -16.55 4.58 -12.05
N ASP A 494 -16.21 3.37 -12.47
CA ASP A 494 -14.85 2.93 -12.72
C ASP A 494 -14.58 2.80 -14.24
N GLU A 495 -13.35 2.42 -14.57
CA GLU A 495 -12.92 2.19 -15.95
C GLU A 495 -13.83 1.17 -16.65
N LYS A 496 -14.26 0.13 -15.91
CA LYS A 496 -15.12 -0.92 -16.46
C LYS A 496 -16.50 -0.39 -16.82
N ILE A 497 -17.11 0.44 -15.98
CA ILE A 497 -18.39 1.08 -16.27
C ILE A 497 -18.28 2.08 -17.43
N TYR A 498 -17.19 2.84 -17.49
CA TYR A 498 -16.90 3.66 -18.66
C TYR A 498 -16.77 2.80 -19.90
N GLN A 499 -15.99 1.72 -19.88
CA GLN A 499 -15.81 0.82 -21.02
C GLN A 499 -17.13 0.15 -21.41
N GLU A 500 -17.96 -0.29 -20.47
CA GLU A 500 -19.29 -0.86 -20.75
C GLU A 500 -20.21 0.16 -21.43
N ILE A 501 -20.19 1.42 -20.98
CA ILE A 501 -20.99 2.49 -21.57
C ILE A 501 -20.38 3.00 -22.87
N ALA A 502 -19.07 3.03 -23.00
CA ALA A 502 -18.37 3.37 -24.23
C ALA A 502 -18.61 2.29 -25.29
N THR A 503 -18.54 1.00 -24.96
CA THR A 503 -18.93 -0.10 -25.85
C THR A 503 -20.43 -0.03 -26.16
N LEU A 504 -21.28 0.41 -25.23
CA LEU A 504 -22.68 0.66 -25.49
C LEU A 504 -22.95 1.90 -26.34
N LEU A 505 -22.17 2.99 -26.22
CA LEU A 505 -22.31 4.32 -26.85
C LEU A 505 -21.40 4.52 -28.09
N TYR A 506 -20.53 3.54 -28.37
CA TYR A 506 -19.67 3.49 -29.56
C TYR A 506 -19.59 2.13 -30.29
N ASP A 507 -19.58 0.96 -29.64
CA ASP A 507 -19.44 -0.34 -30.35
C ASP A 507 -20.77 -0.96 -30.83
N LYS A 508 -21.79 -1.11 -29.97
CA LYS A 508 -23.17 -1.49 -30.35
C LYS A 508 -24.13 -0.39 -30.86
N PRO A 509 -23.94 0.91 -30.62
CA PRO A 509 -24.85 2.02 -30.93
C PRO A 509 -24.42 2.86 -32.12
N LEU A 510 -23.39 2.45 -32.87
CA LEU A 510 -23.45 2.73 -34.29
C LEU A 510 -24.83 2.32 -34.79
N GLU A 511 -25.44 1.20 -34.32
CA GLU A 511 -26.84 0.93 -34.62
C GLU A 511 -27.84 1.94 -34.05
N ILE A 512 -27.70 2.50 -32.84
CA ILE A 512 -28.68 3.44 -32.27
C ILE A 512 -28.53 4.82 -32.90
N LEU A 513 -27.32 5.34 -33.06
CA LEU A 513 -27.02 6.59 -33.74
C LEU A 513 -27.31 6.47 -35.26
N ILE A 514 -26.92 5.38 -35.94
CA ILE A 514 -27.33 5.09 -37.33
C ILE A 514 -28.84 4.94 -37.40
N ARG A 515 -29.50 4.24 -36.45
CA ARG A 515 -30.97 4.14 -36.46
C ARG A 515 -31.60 5.51 -36.25
N LEU A 516 -31.13 6.31 -35.28
CA LEU A 516 -31.58 7.69 -35.03
C LEU A 516 -31.44 8.58 -36.27
N ILE A 517 -30.31 8.52 -36.94
CA ILE A 517 -30.05 9.23 -38.20
C ILE A 517 -30.95 8.66 -39.33
N SER A 518 -31.14 7.34 -39.40
CA SER A 518 -32.00 6.71 -40.41
C SER A 518 -33.49 7.00 -40.19
N ILE A 519 -33.90 7.28 -38.96
CA ILE A 519 -35.26 7.70 -38.60
C ILE A 519 -35.40 9.22 -38.52
N SER A 520 -34.35 9.96 -38.87
CA SER A 520 -34.32 11.42 -38.84
C SER A 520 -35.48 12.00 -39.62
N ARG A 521 -36.17 12.98 -39.01
CA ARG A 521 -37.24 13.72 -39.65
C ARG A 521 -36.81 15.12 -40.08
N LYS A 522 -35.49 15.35 -40.13
CA LYS A 522 -34.89 16.55 -40.70
C LYS A 522 -35.15 16.55 -42.22
N GLY A 523 -35.81 17.61 -42.70
CA GLY A 523 -35.94 17.90 -44.13
C GLY A 523 -34.67 18.46 -44.72
#